data_AF-A0A7V3XCU1-F1
#
_entry.id   AF-A0A7V3XCU1-F1
#
_cell.length_a   1.000
_cell.length_b   1.000
_cell.length_c   1.000
_cell.angle_alpha   90.00
_cell.angle_beta   90.00
_cell.angle_gamma   90.00
#
_symmetry.space_group_name_H-M   'P 1'
#
loop_
_entity.id
_entity.type
_entity.pdbx_description
1 polymer ?
#
loop_
_entity_poly.entity_id
_entity_poly.type
_entity_poly.pdbx_seq_one_letter_code
_entity_poly.pdbx_strand_id
1 'polypeptide(L)'
;MIRDVFGIMKQETLTYDDIQTKKALDQAVEEMKRPFKNVADMWVGTFFREEVKDYDTILSNVTLARGRKSAAQDYQFFHWELEFPEVFFDEEGRYLDKVGFDAVIGNPPYVRQEMLSHLKEYMNQQYKVYHGIADLYVYFIEQGISLLKPNGIFGAIVSNKWMRANYGMPLRRWMKQRRIEEIIDFGDLPVFEAATTYPCILRISKGSPRTTFEATQVKTLSFSSLYDYMRGQCYPVNQITLDDNAGWSLAKERV
;
A
#
# COMPACT_ATOMS: atom_id res chain seq x y z
N MET A 1 -4.63 20.37 19.89
CA MET A 1 -4.62 20.06 18.45
C MET A 1 -6.01 20.20 17.82
N ILE A 2 -6.97 19.28 17.99
CA ILE A 2 -8.33 19.42 17.40
C ILE A 2 -9.14 20.61 17.96
N ARG A 3 -9.16 20.82 19.29
CA ARG A 3 -9.88 21.97 19.89
C ARG A 3 -9.29 23.33 19.48
N ASP A 4 -8.01 23.36 19.09
CA ASP A 4 -7.35 24.56 18.57
C ASP A 4 -7.71 24.81 17.10
N VAL A 5 -7.86 23.76 16.30
CA VAL A 5 -8.34 23.82 14.89
C VAL A 5 -9.75 24.39 14.83
N PHE A 6 -10.63 23.98 15.74
CA PHE A 6 -11.99 24.54 15.87
C PHE A 6 -12.05 25.88 16.62
N GLY A 7 -10.90 26.46 17.00
CA GLY A 7 -10.84 27.77 17.66
C GLY A 7 -11.52 27.84 19.04
N ILE A 8 -11.87 26.69 19.63
CA ILE A 8 -12.62 26.60 20.89
C ILE A 8 -11.84 27.25 22.04
N MET A 9 -10.50 27.07 22.02
CA MET A 9 -9.59 27.69 22.99
C MET A 9 -9.47 29.21 22.84
N LYS A 10 -9.91 29.77 21.70
CA LYS A 10 -9.85 31.20 21.38
C LYS A 10 -11.20 31.92 21.52
N GLN A 11 -12.29 31.20 21.78
CA GLN A 11 -13.60 31.82 22.02
C GLN A 11 -13.63 32.51 23.38
N GLU A 12 -14.14 33.75 23.38
CA GLU A 12 -14.43 34.53 24.58
C GLU A 12 -15.44 33.78 25.45
N THR A 13 -15.42 34.04 26.76
CA THR A 13 -16.32 33.44 27.74
C THR A 13 -16.87 34.50 28.69
N LEU A 14 -17.15 35.69 28.14
CA LEU A 14 -17.50 36.88 28.91
C LEU A 14 -19.01 36.95 29.19
N THR A 15 -19.83 36.34 28.33
CA THR A 15 -21.29 36.30 28.48
C THR A 15 -21.81 34.87 28.64
N TYR A 16 -23.06 34.75 29.10
CA TYR A 16 -23.75 33.46 29.21
C TYR A 16 -23.87 32.77 27.84
N ASP A 17 -24.16 33.54 26.79
CA ASP A 17 -24.31 33.02 25.42
C ASP A 17 -22.97 32.53 24.85
N ASP A 18 -21.86 33.19 25.19
CA ASP A 18 -20.52 32.72 24.81
C ASP A 18 -20.20 31.36 25.45
N ILE A 19 -20.57 31.20 26.73
CA ILE A 19 -20.37 29.94 27.46
C ILE A 19 -21.23 28.82 26.85
N GLN A 20 -22.48 29.11 26.44
CA GLN A 20 -23.33 28.12 25.78
C GLN A 20 -22.80 27.73 24.41
N THR A 21 -22.34 28.71 23.63
CA THR A 21 -21.75 28.47 22.30
C THR A 21 -20.50 27.61 22.39
N LYS A 22 -19.61 27.91 23.34
CA LYS A 22 -18.40 27.12 23.59
C LYS A 22 -18.72 25.69 24.02
N LYS A 23 -19.71 25.51 24.90
CA LYS A 23 -20.19 24.18 25.32
C LYS A 23 -20.75 23.36 24.16
N ALA A 24 -21.54 23.99 23.28
CA ALA A 24 -22.10 23.32 22.11
C ALA A 24 -20.99 22.87 21.14
N LEU A 25 -19.98 23.71 20.91
CA LEU A 25 -18.80 23.35 20.10
C LEU A 25 -17.98 22.24 20.74
N ASP A 26 -17.74 22.28 22.05
CA ASP A 26 -17.04 21.22 22.77
C ASP A 26 -17.81 19.89 22.67
N GLN A 27 -19.13 19.92 22.82
CA GLN A 27 -19.97 18.74 22.68
C GLN A 27 -19.95 18.18 21.24
N ALA A 28 -20.03 19.04 20.23
CA ALA A 28 -19.93 18.63 18.83
C ALA A 28 -18.56 18.02 18.51
N VAL A 29 -17.48 18.57 19.08
CA VAL A 29 -16.12 17.99 18.95
C VAL A 29 -16.02 16.65 19.67
N GLU A 30 -16.62 16.48 20.84
CA GLU A 30 -16.65 15.18 21.52
C GLU A 30 -17.50 14.14 20.78
N GLU A 31 -18.62 14.55 20.18
CA GLU A 31 -19.45 13.69 19.33
C GLU A 31 -18.74 13.30 18.03
N MET A 32 -18.03 14.24 17.39
CA MET A 32 -17.20 13.99 16.21
C MET A 32 -16.01 13.08 16.52
N LYS A 33 -15.41 13.20 17.71
CA LYS A 33 -14.34 12.30 18.15
C LYS A 33 -14.85 10.93 18.56
N ARG A 34 -16.13 10.81 18.98
CA ARG A 34 -16.69 9.57 19.55
C ARG A 34 -16.44 8.30 18.71
N PRO A 35 -16.51 8.30 17.37
CA PRO A 35 -16.20 7.13 16.55
C PRO A 35 -14.70 6.76 16.61
N PHE A 36 -13.84 7.77 16.66
CA PHE A 36 -12.38 7.62 16.66
C PHE A 36 -11.80 7.52 18.07
N LYS A 37 -12.58 7.77 19.11
CA LYS A 37 -12.13 7.88 20.50
C LYS A 37 -11.49 6.59 20.99
N ASN A 38 -12.09 5.44 20.71
CA ASN A 38 -11.52 4.15 21.12
C ASN A 38 -10.18 3.84 20.42
N VAL A 39 -10.03 4.30 19.17
CA VAL A 39 -8.83 4.11 18.36
C VAL A 39 -7.74 5.10 18.76
N ALA A 40 -8.12 6.35 19.03
CA ALA A 40 -7.25 7.39 19.56
C ALA A 40 -6.79 7.07 20.98
N ASP A 41 -7.67 6.57 21.86
CA ASP A 41 -7.34 6.14 23.22
C ASP A 41 -6.40 4.92 23.21
N MET A 42 -6.57 4.00 22.26
CA MET A 42 -5.63 2.89 22.02
C MET A 42 -4.25 3.40 21.57
N TRP A 43 -4.21 4.37 20.65
CA TRP A 43 -2.96 4.93 20.13
C TRP A 43 -2.24 5.78 21.18
N VAL A 44 -2.97 6.67 21.87
CA VAL A 44 -2.47 7.53 22.93
C VAL A 44 -1.99 6.71 24.12
N GLY A 45 -2.74 5.71 24.56
CA GLY A 45 -2.32 4.83 25.66
C GLY A 45 -1.06 4.02 25.35
N THR A 46 -0.94 3.53 24.11
CA THR A 46 0.25 2.78 23.66
C THR A 46 1.47 3.71 23.46
N PHE A 47 1.26 4.90 22.91
CA PHE A 47 2.32 5.87 22.60
C PHE A 47 2.83 6.64 23.84
N PHE A 48 1.94 6.95 24.80
CA PHE A 48 2.25 7.73 26.01
C PHE A 48 2.38 6.89 27.30
N ARG A 49 2.25 5.55 27.23
CA ARG A 49 2.36 4.60 28.37
C ARG A 49 1.38 4.86 29.51
N GLU A 50 0.15 5.29 29.20
CA GLU A 50 -0.92 5.35 30.21
C GLU A 50 -1.69 4.02 30.27
N GLU A 51 -2.15 3.62 31.46
CA GLU A 51 -2.96 2.40 31.65
C GLU A 51 -4.31 2.54 30.93
N VAL A 52 -4.43 1.95 29.74
CA VAL A 52 -5.72 1.79 29.07
C VAL A 52 -6.51 0.71 29.80
N LYS A 53 -7.56 1.12 30.51
CA LYS A 53 -8.57 0.18 31.02
C LYS A 53 -9.36 -0.38 29.85
N ASP A 54 -9.61 -1.69 29.87
CA ASP A 54 -10.46 -2.43 28.91
C ASP A 54 -9.83 -2.75 27.53
N TYR A 55 -8.51 -2.95 27.51
CA TYR A 55 -7.73 -3.33 26.32
C TYR A 55 -8.23 -4.61 25.62
N ASP A 56 -8.71 -5.60 26.37
CA ASP A 56 -9.16 -6.90 25.84
C ASP A 56 -10.48 -6.79 25.07
N THR A 57 -11.39 -5.89 25.48
CA THR A 57 -12.69 -5.65 24.85
C THR A 57 -12.54 -4.92 23.51
N ILE A 58 -11.59 -3.98 23.44
CA ILE A 58 -11.28 -3.24 22.21
C ILE A 58 -10.62 -4.17 21.18
N LEU A 59 -9.68 -5.01 21.62
CA LEU A 59 -9.02 -6.00 20.76
C LEU A 59 -9.92 -7.14 20.30
N SER A 60 -10.96 -7.51 21.05
CA SER A 60 -11.92 -8.53 20.59
C SER A 60 -12.79 -8.06 19.44
N ASN A 61 -13.00 -6.74 19.30
CA ASN A 61 -13.77 -6.15 18.21
C ASN A 61 -12.94 -5.94 16.94
N VAL A 62 -11.62 -5.90 17.06
CA VAL A 62 -10.67 -5.83 15.95
C VAL A 62 -9.97 -7.17 15.85
N THR A 63 -10.64 -8.15 15.23
CA THR A 63 -10.24 -9.56 15.08
C THR A 63 -8.82 -9.73 14.52
N LEU A 64 -7.75 -9.54 15.30
CA LEU A 64 -6.36 -9.78 14.85
C LEU A 64 -5.29 -9.81 15.97
N ALA A 65 -5.65 -9.88 17.27
CA ALA A 65 -4.72 -9.47 18.33
C ALA A 65 -4.35 -10.50 19.41
N ARG A 66 -4.41 -11.82 19.16
CA ARG A 66 -3.85 -12.79 20.13
C ARG A 66 -2.36 -13.11 19.97
N GLY A 67 -1.68 -12.60 18.92
CA GLY A 67 -0.27 -12.90 18.66
C GLY A 67 0.71 -11.71 18.61
N ARG A 68 0.26 -10.46 18.84
CA ARG A 68 1.02 -9.26 18.42
C ARG A 68 1.59 -8.37 19.54
N LYS A 69 1.44 -8.76 20.82
CA LYS A 69 1.76 -7.87 21.96
C LYS A 69 3.25 -7.53 22.10
N SER A 70 4.18 -8.40 21.70
CA SER A 70 5.63 -8.10 21.73
C SER A 70 6.10 -7.31 20.52
N ALA A 71 5.63 -7.67 19.31
CA ALA A 71 6.04 -7.00 18.07
C ALA A 71 5.63 -5.51 18.03
N ALA A 72 4.52 -5.12 18.67
CA ALA A 72 4.10 -3.73 18.75
C ALA A 72 5.02 -2.82 19.58
N GLN A 73 5.84 -3.38 20.48
CA GLN A 73 6.82 -2.62 21.25
C GLN A 73 8.13 -2.44 20.48
N ASP A 74 8.46 -3.37 19.59
CA ASP A 74 9.72 -3.38 18.83
C ASP A 74 9.60 -2.67 17.46
N TYR A 75 8.39 -2.59 16.90
CA TYR A 75 8.15 -2.02 15.57
C TYR A 75 7.19 -0.83 15.64
N GLN A 76 7.63 0.32 15.10
CA GLN A 76 6.73 1.45 14.83
C GLN A 76 5.85 1.13 13.63
N PHE A 77 4.68 0.56 13.89
CA PHE A 77 3.75 0.20 12.83
C PHE A 77 3.13 1.44 12.19
N PHE A 78 3.17 1.47 10.86
CA PHE A 78 2.45 2.46 10.07
C PHE A 78 1.03 1.96 9.79
N HIS A 79 0.03 2.61 10.35
CA HIS A 79 -1.37 2.20 10.23
C HIS A 79 -2.11 3.09 9.22
N TRP A 80 -2.25 2.64 7.97
CA TRP A 80 -2.83 3.43 6.88
C TRP A 80 -4.17 4.11 7.22
N GLU A 81 -5.09 3.41 7.86
CA GLU A 81 -6.40 3.94 8.28
C GLU A 81 -6.29 5.05 9.34
N LEU A 82 -5.25 5.03 10.18
CA LEU A 82 -5.03 6.03 11.22
C LEU A 82 -4.24 7.23 10.72
N GLU A 83 -3.30 6.98 9.81
CA GLU A 83 -2.44 8.00 9.21
C GLU A 83 -3.18 8.81 8.14
N PHE A 84 -4.18 8.20 7.48
CA PHE A 84 -4.99 8.82 6.43
C PHE A 84 -6.50 8.54 6.63
N PRO A 85 -7.11 8.94 7.75
CA PRO A 85 -8.50 8.61 8.04
C PRO A 85 -9.46 9.08 6.93
N GLU A 86 -9.19 10.22 6.29
CA GLU A 86 -9.97 10.78 5.19
C GLU A 86 -9.99 9.92 3.90
N VAL A 87 -9.05 8.97 3.77
CA VAL A 87 -8.98 8.04 2.64
C VAL A 87 -9.86 6.82 2.86
N PHE A 88 -10.21 6.52 4.12
CA PHE A 88 -10.91 5.29 4.49
C PHE A 88 -12.29 5.54 5.10
N PHE A 89 -12.50 6.68 5.78
CA PHE A 89 -13.72 6.98 6.53
C PHE A 89 -14.40 8.28 6.11
N ASP A 90 -15.72 8.35 6.30
CA ASP A 90 -16.51 9.58 6.23
C ASP A 90 -16.40 10.42 7.51
N GLU A 91 -17.08 11.58 7.54
CA GLU A 91 -17.08 12.50 8.69
C GLU A 91 -17.67 11.86 9.97
N GLU A 92 -18.49 10.81 9.82
CA GLU A 92 -19.07 10.04 10.92
C GLU A 92 -18.22 8.82 11.33
N GLY A 93 -17.07 8.59 10.70
CA GLY A 93 -16.16 7.47 11.00
C GLY A 93 -16.60 6.12 10.43
N ARG A 94 -17.50 6.10 9.45
CA ARG A 94 -17.89 4.88 8.71
C ARG A 94 -17.01 4.74 7.48
N TYR A 95 -16.78 3.51 7.03
CA TYR A 95 -16.01 3.27 5.81
C TYR A 95 -16.67 3.92 4.59
N LEU A 96 -15.86 4.57 3.75
CA LEU A 96 -16.29 5.09 2.45
C LEU A 96 -16.72 3.95 1.52
N ASP A 97 -17.68 4.22 0.62
CA ASP A 97 -18.05 3.26 -0.44
C ASP A 97 -16.85 2.88 -1.33
N LYS A 98 -15.88 3.79 -1.47
CA LYS A 98 -14.67 3.61 -2.28
C LYS A 98 -13.41 3.95 -1.48
N VAL A 99 -13.09 3.10 -0.51
CA VAL A 99 -11.87 3.22 0.29
C VAL A 99 -10.59 3.09 -0.54
N GLY A 100 -9.56 3.84 -0.16
CA GLY A 100 -8.21 3.72 -0.70
C GLY A 100 -7.77 4.87 -1.61
N PHE A 101 -6.52 4.80 -2.07
CA PHE A 101 -5.87 5.88 -2.81
C PHE A 101 -6.21 5.86 -4.30
N ASP A 102 -6.26 7.04 -4.92
CA ASP A 102 -6.28 7.21 -6.38
C ASP A 102 -5.03 6.65 -7.05
N ALA A 103 -3.87 6.85 -6.42
CA ALA A 103 -2.61 6.36 -6.91
C ALA A 103 -1.67 5.97 -5.77
N VAL A 104 -0.89 4.92 -5.98
CA VAL A 104 0.22 4.52 -5.11
C VAL A 104 1.46 4.41 -5.97
N ILE A 105 2.46 5.23 -5.69
CA ILE A 105 3.70 5.30 -6.48
C ILE A 105 4.89 5.00 -5.57
N GLY A 106 5.85 4.20 -6.02
CA GLY A 106 7.02 3.92 -5.19
C GLY A 106 8.22 3.29 -5.89
N ASN A 107 9.36 3.40 -5.23
CA ASN A 107 10.56 2.61 -5.49
C ASN A 107 10.83 1.78 -4.22
N PRO A 108 10.16 0.63 -4.04
CA PRO A 108 10.25 -0.15 -2.82
C PRO A 108 11.69 -0.61 -2.53
N PRO A 109 12.02 -0.87 -1.26
CA PRO A 109 13.36 -1.25 -0.86
C PRO A 109 13.77 -2.61 -1.45
N TYR A 110 15.00 -2.69 -1.95
CA TYR A 110 15.58 -3.91 -2.53
C TYR A 110 16.25 -4.78 -1.46
N VAL A 111 15.44 -5.31 -0.53
CA VAL A 111 15.92 -6.18 0.56
C VAL A 111 15.74 -7.64 0.17
N ARG A 112 16.84 -8.41 0.24
CA ARG A 112 16.84 -9.83 -0.09
C ARG A 112 16.29 -10.68 1.07
N GLN A 113 15.74 -11.83 0.71
CA GLN A 113 15.08 -12.76 1.63
C GLN A 113 15.92 -13.20 2.84
N GLU A 114 17.27 -13.22 2.74
CA GLU A 114 18.16 -13.61 3.84
C GLU A 114 17.98 -12.69 5.06
N MET A 115 17.68 -11.41 4.81
CA MET A 115 17.47 -10.38 5.83
C MET A 115 16.05 -10.40 6.41
N LEU A 116 15.14 -11.20 5.82
CA LEU A 116 13.71 -11.24 6.15
C LEU A 116 13.30 -12.50 6.92
N SER A 117 14.27 -13.33 7.36
CA SER A 117 14.02 -14.61 8.04
C SER A 117 13.05 -14.50 9.23
N HIS A 118 13.21 -13.44 10.04
CA HIS A 118 12.38 -13.15 11.21
C HIS A 118 10.93 -12.74 10.85
N LEU A 119 10.65 -12.36 9.60
CA LEU A 119 9.32 -11.94 9.14
C LEU A 119 8.59 -13.03 8.35
N LYS A 120 9.20 -14.20 8.09
CA LYS A 120 8.64 -15.20 7.18
C LYS A 120 7.23 -15.67 7.58
N GLU A 121 7.01 -15.95 8.86
CA GLU A 121 5.70 -16.39 9.35
C GLU A 121 4.64 -15.30 9.19
N TYR A 122 4.98 -14.06 9.54
CA TYR A 122 4.10 -12.92 9.32
C TYR A 122 3.77 -12.75 7.84
N MET A 123 4.78 -12.78 6.97
CA MET A 123 4.59 -12.61 5.53
C MET A 123 3.72 -13.72 4.92
N ASN A 124 3.90 -14.97 5.38
CA ASN A 124 3.08 -16.11 4.98
C ASN A 124 1.61 -15.95 5.37
N GLN A 125 1.35 -15.39 6.56
CA GLN A 125 -0.02 -15.18 7.05
C GLN A 125 -0.70 -13.97 6.42
N GLN A 126 0.04 -12.92 6.05
CA GLN A 126 -0.55 -11.65 5.59
C GLN A 126 -0.61 -11.50 4.07
N TYR A 127 0.26 -12.16 3.31
CA TYR A 127 0.40 -11.91 1.87
C TYR A 127 0.11 -13.15 1.03
N LYS A 128 -0.77 -12.99 0.04
CA LYS A 128 -1.12 -14.06 -0.91
C LYS A 128 0.02 -14.36 -1.87
N VAL A 129 0.91 -13.39 -2.11
CA VAL A 129 2.08 -13.54 -2.98
C VAL A 129 3.27 -14.18 -2.28
N TYR A 130 3.10 -14.65 -1.05
CA TYR A 130 4.20 -15.17 -0.25
C TYR A 130 4.95 -16.32 -0.92
N HIS A 131 6.27 -16.20 -0.87
CA HIS A 131 7.20 -17.28 -1.11
C HIS A 131 8.39 -17.14 -0.16
N GLY A 132 8.88 -18.25 0.42
CA GLY A 132 9.90 -18.20 1.50
C GLY A 132 11.29 -17.68 1.11
N ILE A 133 11.48 -17.31 -0.17
CA ILE A 133 12.71 -16.71 -0.70
C ILE A 133 12.41 -15.49 -1.59
N ALA A 134 11.21 -14.92 -1.50
CA ALA A 134 10.88 -13.69 -2.23
C ALA A 134 11.61 -12.49 -1.63
N ASP A 135 12.02 -11.57 -2.50
CA ASP A 135 12.55 -10.27 -2.10
C ASP A 135 11.44 -9.37 -1.55
N LEU A 136 11.79 -8.41 -0.69
CA LEU A 136 10.81 -7.59 0.04
C LEU A 136 9.84 -6.83 -0.88
N TYR A 137 10.31 -6.37 -2.06
CA TYR A 137 9.50 -5.61 -2.99
C TYR A 137 8.25 -6.37 -3.48
N VAL A 138 8.27 -7.71 -3.45
CA VAL A 138 7.13 -8.56 -3.85
C VAL A 138 5.91 -8.27 -2.96
N TYR A 139 6.15 -8.12 -1.66
CA TYR A 139 5.09 -7.80 -0.70
C TYR A 139 4.63 -6.34 -0.82
N PHE A 140 5.52 -5.43 -1.18
CA PHE A 140 5.16 -4.04 -1.48
C PHE A 140 4.25 -3.91 -2.71
N ILE A 141 4.41 -4.78 -3.72
CA ILE A 141 3.49 -4.82 -4.87
C ILE A 141 2.08 -5.19 -4.41
N GLU A 142 1.93 -6.29 -3.64
CA GLU A 142 0.61 -6.69 -3.12
C GLU A 142 0.01 -5.61 -2.21
N GLN A 143 0.81 -5.05 -1.29
CA GLN A 143 0.35 -4.00 -0.38
C GLN A 143 -0.05 -2.72 -1.13
N GLY A 144 0.78 -2.26 -2.07
CA GLY A 144 0.50 -1.02 -2.80
C GLY A 144 -0.79 -1.09 -3.62
N ILE A 145 -1.05 -2.25 -4.23
CA ILE A 145 -2.29 -2.48 -5.01
C ILE A 145 -3.49 -2.67 -4.09
N SER A 146 -3.33 -3.28 -2.90
CA SER A 146 -4.45 -3.49 -1.97
C SER A 146 -5.00 -2.15 -1.46
N LEU A 147 -4.14 -1.16 -1.28
CA LEU A 147 -4.44 0.21 -0.84
C LEU A 147 -5.15 1.08 -1.89
N LEU A 148 -5.23 0.67 -3.15
CA LEU A 148 -5.93 1.45 -4.17
C LEU A 148 -7.44 1.41 -3.96
N LYS A 149 -8.14 2.48 -4.36
CA LYS A 149 -9.59 2.42 -4.59
C LYS A 149 -9.91 1.84 -5.97
N PRO A 150 -11.19 1.51 -6.29
CA PRO A 150 -11.56 1.08 -7.63
C PRO A 150 -11.08 2.06 -8.71
N ASN A 151 -10.46 1.54 -9.77
CA ASN A 151 -9.80 2.30 -10.85
C ASN A 151 -8.54 3.10 -10.45
N GLY A 152 -8.10 3.04 -9.20
CA GLY A 152 -6.81 3.62 -8.81
C GLY A 152 -5.63 2.93 -9.50
N ILE A 153 -4.48 3.60 -9.55
CA ILE A 153 -3.29 3.14 -10.27
C ILE A 153 -2.09 2.96 -9.34
N PHE A 154 -1.50 1.77 -9.36
CA PHE A 154 -0.21 1.48 -8.76
C PHE A 154 0.90 1.62 -9.80
N GLY A 155 1.94 2.36 -9.45
CA GLY A 155 3.13 2.57 -10.26
C GLY A 155 4.39 2.28 -9.44
N ALA A 156 5.21 1.31 -9.82
CA ALA A 156 6.45 1.07 -9.07
C ALA A 156 7.63 0.63 -9.92
N ILE A 157 8.82 1.07 -9.51
CA ILE A 157 10.09 0.57 -10.03
C ILE A 157 10.51 -0.60 -9.16
N VAL A 158 10.58 -1.80 -9.72
CA VAL A 158 10.94 -3.04 -9.00
C VAL A 158 11.95 -3.84 -9.80
N SER A 159 12.48 -4.92 -9.23
CA SER A 159 13.30 -5.85 -10.02
C SER A 159 12.41 -6.67 -10.95
N ASN A 160 12.87 -6.98 -12.16
CA ASN A 160 12.17 -7.83 -13.12
C ASN A 160 12.29 -9.33 -12.78
N LYS A 161 13.11 -9.69 -11.79
CA LYS A 161 13.43 -11.09 -11.44
C LYS A 161 12.20 -11.94 -11.13
N TRP A 162 11.16 -11.36 -10.52
CA TRP A 162 9.91 -12.07 -10.23
C TRP A 162 9.23 -12.63 -11.49
N MET A 163 9.51 -12.08 -12.68
CA MET A 163 8.97 -12.62 -13.92
C MET A 163 9.53 -14.02 -14.21
N ARG A 164 10.79 -14.30 -13.88
CA ARG A 164 11.46 -15.56 -14.27
C ARG A 164 11.80 -16.48 -13.09
N ALA A 165 12.07 -15.92 -11.92
CA ALA A 165 12.48 -16.72 -10.76
C ALA A 165 11.32 -17.57 -10.22
N ASN A 166 11.63 -18.76 -9.69
CA ASN A 166 10.63 -19.66 -9.10
C ASN A 166 9.83 -19.00 -7.97
N TYR A 167 10.49 -18.16 -7.16
CA TYR A 167 9.82 -17.44 -6.06
C TYR A 167 8.70 -16.52 -6.54
N GLY A 168 8.76 -16.08 -7.81
CA GLY A 168 7.78 -15.17 -8.38
C GLY A 168 6.48 -15.87 -8.79
N MET A 169 6.40 -17.20 -8.75
CA MET A 169 5.19 -17.94 -9.18
C MET A 169 3.91 -17.48 -8.45
N PRO A 170 3.88 -17.30 -7.12
CA PRO A 170 2.69 -16.79 -6.43
C PRO A 170 2.33 -15.37 -6.89
N LEU A 171 3.32 -14.49 -7.06
CA LEU A 171 3.12 -13.14 -7.58
C LEU A 171 2.57 -13.16 -9.01
N ARG A 172 3.11 -13.99 -9.90
CA ARG A 172 2.62 -14.13 -11.29
C ARG A 172 1.15 -14.55 -11.33
N ARG A 173 0.78 -15.61 -10.59
CA ARG A 173 -0.62 -16.07 -10.50
C ARG A 173 -1.54 -14.99 -9.95
N TRP A 174 -1.09 -14.28 -8.93
CA TRP A 174 -1.84 -13.17 -8.33
C TRP A 174 -2.00 -12.02 -9.33
N MET A 175 -0.93 -11.64 -10.03
CA MET A 175 -0.93 -10.59 -11.06
C MET A 175 -1.87 -10.91 -12.23
N LYS A 176 -2.02 -12.18 -12.65
CA LYS A 176 -2.95 -12.55 -13.74
C LYS A 176 -4.42 -12.22 -13.46
N GLN A 177 -4.79 -12.00 -12.21
CA GLN A 177 -6.17 -11.64 -11.84
C GLN A 177 -6.36 -10.12 -11.71
N ARG A 178 -5.33 -9.32 -12.01
CA ARG A 178 -5.32 -7.85 -11.87
C ARG A 178 -5.24 -7.23 -13.26
N ARG A 179 -5.67 -5.96 -13.35
CA ARG A 179 -5.52 -5.18 -14.58
C ARG A 179 -4.11 -4.62 -14.69
N ILE A 180 -3.24 -5.38 -15.34
CA ILE A 180 -1.93 -4.88 -15.76
C ILE A 180 -2.21 -3.88 -16.89
N GLU A 181 -1.74 -2.64 -16.73
CA GLU A 181 -1.80 -1.65 -17.79
C GLU A 181 -0.52 -1.72 -18.61
N GLU A 182 0.63 -1.82 -17.93
CA GLU A 182 1.93 -1.74 -18.59
C GLU A 182 3.07 -2.37 -17.79
N ILE A 183 4.02 -3.00 -18.50
CA ILE A 183 5.31 -3.42 -17.95
C ILE A 183 6.45 -2.89 -18.83
N ILE A 184 7.34 -2.09 -18.25
CA ILE A 184 8.53 -1.55 -18.93
C ILE A 184 9.73 -2.27 -18.35
N ASP A 185 10.39 -3.11 -19.13
CA ASP A 185 11.53 -3.92 -18.70
C ASP A 185 12.84 -3.33 -19.24
N PHE A 186 13.76 -2.97 -18.35
CA PHE A 186 15.09 -2.47 -18.70
C PHE A 186 16.11 -3.61 -18.86
N GLY A 187 15.74 -4.86 -18.59
CA GLY A 187 16.63 -6.01 -18.73
C GLY A 187 17.92 -5.82 -17.92
N ASP A 188 19.06 -5.92 -18.59
CA ASP A 188 20.40 -5.81 -18.00
C ASP A 188 20.98 -4.38 -18.07
N LEU A 189 20.18 -3.38 -18.48
CA LEU A 189 20.66 -2.01 -18.61
C LEU A 189 21.01 -1.42 -17.22
N PRO A 190 22.15 -0.71 -17.11
CA PRO A 190 22.61 -0.12 -15.85
C PRO A 190 21.87 1.19 -15.55
N VAL A 191 20.58 1.11 -15.24
CA VAL A 191 19.76 2.30 -14.90
C VAL A 191 20.24 2.95 -13.58
N PHE A 192 20.73 2.14 -12.65
CA PHE A 192 21.23 2.60 -11.36
C PHE A 192 22.72 2.24 -11.24
N GLU A 193 23.56 3.26 -11.03
CA GLU A 193 25.02 3.12 -10.97
C GLU A 193 25.50 2.15 -9.87
N ALA A 194 24.75 2.07 -8.76
CA ALA A 194 25.18 1.37 -7.55
C ALA A 194 24.55 -0.02 -7.36
N ALA A 195 23.67 -0.49 -8.25
CA ALA A 195 22.94 -1.74 -8.03
C ALA A 195 22.49 -2.44 -9.32
N THR A 196 22.83 -3.73 -9.44
CA THR A 196 22.31 -4.62 -10.50
C THR A 196 20.90 -5.10 -10.12
N THR A 197 19.90 -4.24 -10.28
CA THR A 197 18.51 -4.52 -9.86
C THR A 197 17.62 -5.07 -10.97
N TYR A 198 18.12 -5.17 -12.21
CA TYR A 198 17.34 -5.54 -13.39
C TYR A 198 15.97 -4.83 -13.40
N PRO A 199 15.95 -3.50 -13.46
CA PRO A 199 14.76 -2.75 -13.11
C PRO A 199 13.65 -2.94 -14.14
N CYS A 200 12.42 -2.97 -13.65
CA CYS A 200 11.23 -2.80 -14.46
C CYS A 200 10.25 -1.83 -13.78
N ILE A 201 9.45 -1.15 -14.58
CA ILE A 201 8.34 -0.31 -14.10
C ILE A 201 7.06 -1.10 -14.31
N LEU A 202 6.25 -1.19 -13.26
CA LEU A 202 4.91 -1.76 -13.30
C LEU A 202 3.88 -0.64 -13.24
N ARG A 203 2.88 -0.70 -14.12
CA ARG A 203 1.66 0.12 -14.03
C ARG A 203 0.46 -0.81 -14.01
N ILE A 204 -0.28 -0.78 -12.90
CA ILE A 204 -1.38 -1.71 -12.62
C ILE A 204 -2.55 -0.89 -12.11
N SER A 205 -3.74 -1.12 -12.62
CA SER A 205 -4.94 -0.49 -12.07
C SER A 205 -5.79 -1.48 -11.29
N LYS A 206 -6.53 -0.98 -10.30
CA LYS A 206 -7.46 -1.81 -9.52
C LYS A 206 -8.74 -2.03 -10.33
N GLY A 207 -8.82 -3.17 -10.98
CA GLY A 207 -9.97 -3.61 -11.76
C GLY A 207 -9.78 -5.00 -12.34
N SER A 208 -10.77 -5.47 -13.10
CA SER A 208 -10.73 -6.79 -13.75
C SER A 208 -9.60 -6.88 -14.78
N PRO A 209 -8.93 -8.05 -14.89
CA PRO A 209 -7.84 -8.26 -15.84
C PRO A 209 -8.32 -8.06 -17.28
N ARG A 210 -7.38 -7.74 -18.16
CA ARG A 210 -7.58 -7.68 -19.61
C ARG A 210 -6.90 -8.88 -20.27
N THR A 211 -7.33 -9.21 -21.49
CA THR A 211 -6.64 -10.24 -22.30
C THR A 211 -5.22 -9.81 -22.64
N THR A 212 -5.00 -8.52 -22.87
CA THR A 212 -3.69 -7.96 -23.20
C THR A 212 -3.33 -6.76 -22.33
N PHE A 213 -2.03 -6.52 -22.19
CA PHE A 213 -1.45 -5.30 -21.61
C PHE A 213 -0.24 -4.85 -22.45
N GLU A 214 0.20 -3.60 -22.29
CA GLU A 214 1.33 -3.06 -23.03
C GLU A 214 2.66 -3.45 -22.38
N ALA A 215 3.62 -3.90 -23.17
CA ALA A 215 4.98 -4.13 -22.70
C ALA A 215 5.98 -3.32 -23.53
N THR A 216 7.06 -2.89 -22.90
CA THR A 216 8.21 -2.29 -23.59
C THR A 216 9.48 -2.92 -23.07
N GLN A 217 10.30 -3.49 -23.97
CA GLN A 217 11.66 -3.88 -23.65
C GLN A 217 12.61 -2.76 -24.04
N VAL A 218 13.19 -2.08 -23.05
CA VAL A 218 14.12 -0.98 -23.27
C VAL A 218 15.48 -1.56 -23.67
N LYS A 219 15.99 -1.11 -24.81
CA LYS A 219 17.25 -1.62 -25.40
C LYS A 219 18.44 -0.70 -25.18
N THR A 220 18.18 0.56 -24.84
CA THR A 220 19.19 1.59 -24.64
C THR A 220 18.69 2.63 -23.66
N LEU A 221 19.59 3.27 -22.92
CA LEU A 221 19.31 4.43 -22.07
C LEU A 221 19.51 5.77 -22.83
N SER A 222 19.93 5.71 -24.10
CA SER A 222 20.13 6.87 -24.96
C SER A 222 18.82 7.33 -25.59
N PHE A 223 17.95 7.93 -24.79
CA PHE A 223 16.72 8.60 -25.24
C PHE A 223 16.56 9.93 -24.49
N SER A 224 15.91 10.91 -25.13
CA SER A 224 15.58 12.19 -24.48
C SER A 224 14.42 12.06 -23.49
N SER A 225 13.51 11.13 -23.75
CA SER A 225 12.27 10.94 -23.01
C SER A 225 11.89 9.46 -23.05
N LEU A 226 11.76 8.85 -21.88
CA LEU A 226 11.31 7.46 -21.76
C LEU A 226 9.89 7.31 -22.35
N TYR A 227 9.03 8.31 -22.13
CA TYR A 227 7.67 8.32 -22.65
C TYR A 227 7.63 8.26 -24.18
N ASP A 228 8.47 9.05 -24.86
CA ASP A 228 8.54 9.05 -26.32
C ASP A 228 9.14 7.77 -26.87
N TYR A 229 10.16 7.23 -26.19
CA TYR A 229 10.73 5.94 -26.51
C TYR A 229 9.67 4.83 -26.46
N MET A 230 8.87 4.79 -25.39
CA MET A 230 7.82 3.79 -25.20
C MET A 230 6.73 3.88 -26.27
N ARG A 231 6.25 5.09 -26.60
CA ARG A 231 5.20 5.26 -27.64
C ARG A 231 5.58 4.68 -29.00
N GLY A 232 6.87 4.60 -29.32
CA GLY A 232 7.35 4.01 -30.56
C GLY A 232 7.74 2.53 -30.47
N GLN A 233 7.79 1.95 -29.26
CA GLN A 233 8.39 0.62 -29.02
C GLN A 233 7.52 -0.32 -28.19
N CYS A 234 6.38 0.15 -27.65
CA CYS A 234 5.46 -0.69 -26.91
C CYS A 234 4.77 -1.70 -27.82
N TYR A 235 4.39 -2.84 -27.25
CA TYR A 235 3.69 -3.89 -27.96
C TYR A 235 2.75 -4.64 -27.01
N PRO A 236 1.63 -5.18 -27.52
CA PRO A 236 0.69 -5.93 -26.70
C PRO A 236 1.26 -7.30 -26.32
N VAL A 237 1.06 -7.69 -25.06
CA VAL A 237 1.34 -9.03 -24.54
C VAL A 237 0.03 -9.70 -24.17
N ASN A 238 -0.17 -10.94 -24.63
CA ASN A 238 -1.33 -11.75 -24.21
C ASN A 238 -1.11 -12.29 -22.80
N GLN A 239 -1.90 -11.81 -21.85
CA GLN A 239 -1.79 -12.21 -20.45
C GLN A 239 -2.15 -13.69 -20.23
N ILE A 240 -2.99 -14.27 -21.09
CA ILE A 240 -3.46 -15.65 -20.95
C ILE A 240 -2.32 -16.63 -21.23
N THR A 241 -1.48 -16.34 -22.23
CA THR A 241 -0.40 -17.23 -22.69
C THR A 241 0.82 -17.23 -21.77
N LEU A 242 0.93 -16.25 -20.86
CA LEU A 242 2.01 -16.20 -19.87
C LEU A 242 2.00 -17.42 -18.94
N ASP A 243 3.15 -18.11 -18.88
CA ASP A 243 3.37 -19.30 -18.08
C ASP A 243 3.83 -18.95 -16.65
N ASP A 244 2.98 -19.24 -15.67
CA ASP A 244 3.28 -18.95 -14.27
C ASP A 244 4.35 -19.88 -13.66
N ASN A 245 4.55 -21.07 -14.23
CA ASN A 245 5.51 -22.06 -13.73
C ASN A 245 6.89 -21.86 -14.39
N ALA A 246 6.95 -21.74 -15.72
CA ALA A 246 8.19 -21.52 -16.46
C ALA A 246 8.70 -20.08 -16.36
N GLY A 247 7.83 -19.13 -16.01
CA GLY A 247 8.12 -17.71 -15.92
C GLY A 247 7.59 -16.92 -17.12
N TRP A 248 7.41 -15.62 -16.91
CA TRP A 248 6.92 -14.70 -17.91
C TRP A 248 8.07 -14.23 -18.81
N SER A 249 7.88 -14.40 -20.11
CA SER A 249 8.77 -13.90 -21.16
C SER A 249 8.02 -12.91 -22.03
N LEU A 250 8.20 -11.62 -21.77
CA LEU A 250 7.51 -10.55 -22.50
C LEU A 250 7.86 -10.52 -24.00
N ALA A 251 8.99 -11.09 -24.43
CA ALA A 251 9.43 -11.04 -25.84
C ALA A 251 8.83 -12.15 -26.74
N LYS A 252 8.37 -13.26 -26.16
CA LYS A 252 7.88 -14.44 -26.93
C LYS A 252 6.38 -14.38 -27.22
N GLU A 253 5.65 -13.55 -26.49
CA GLU A 253 4.18 -13.49 -26.49
C GLU A 253 3.66 -12.28 -27.26
N ARG A 254 4.42 -11.84 -28.27
CA ARG A 254 4.03 -10.76 -29.19
C ARG A 254 2.88 -11.29 -30.06
N VAL A 255 1.69 -10.73 -29.86
CA VAL A 255 0.51 -10.98 -30.71
C VAL A 255 0.72 -10.33 -32.07
#